data_AF-Q2SJB6-F1
#
_entry.id   AF-Q2SJB6-F1
#
_cell.length_a   1.000
_cell.length_b   1.000
_cell.length_c   1.000
_cell.angle_alpha   90.00
_cell.angle_beta   90.00
_cell.angle_gamma   90.00
#
_symmetry.space_group_name_H-M   'P 1'
#
loop_
_entity.id
_entity.type
_entity.pdbx_description
1 polymer ?
#
loop_
_entity_poly.entity_id
_entity_poly.type
_entity_poly.pdbx_seq_one_letter_code
_entity_poly.pdbx_strand_id
1 'polypeptide(L)' 'MCVGAQALVKRDIRTLYVGMIDPHPKNRGAGIDILKQAGVDVVVGLLENEVRKELEAYLWRPDNGESR' A
#
# COMPACT_ATOMS: atom_id res chain seq x y z
N MET A 1 -5.19 -0.25 -12.49
CA MET A 1 -5.13 1.13 -11.96
C MET A 1 -5.58 1.10 -10.50
N CYS A 2 -4.80 1.65 -9.56
CA CYS A 2 -5.15 1.65 -8.14
C CYS A 2 -5.95 2.92 -7.80
N VAL A 3 -7.27 2.76 -7.64
CA VAL A 3 -8.23 3.87 -7.45
C VAL A 3 -8.02 4.61 -6.11
N GLY A 4 -7.42 3.94 -5.12
CA GLY A 4 -7.19 4.51 -3.78
C GLY A 4 -6.11 5.60 -3.73
N ALA A 5 -5.01 5.45 -4.46
CA ALA A 5 -3.91 6.42 -4.43
C ALA A 5 -4.33 7.80 -4.96
N GLN A 6 -5.14 7.85 -6.02
CA GLN A 6 -5.64 9.11 -6.59
C GLN A 6 -6.60 9.84 -5.63
N ALA A 7 -7.36 9.10 -4.83
CA ALA A 7 -8.24 9.71 -3.83
C ALA A 7 -7.44 10.40 -2.71
N LEU A 8 -6.27 9.87 -2.36
CA LEU A 8 -5.38 10.45 -1.36
C LEU A 8 -4.68 11.72 -1.88
N VAL A 9 -4.26 11.72 -3.14
CA VAL A 9 -3.68 12.91 -3.80
C VAL A 9 -4.65 14.10 -3.79
N LYS A 10 -5.96 13.85 -4.01
CA LYS A 10 -6.99 14.90 -4.01
C LYS A 10 -7.25 15.53 -2.64
N ARG A 11 -6.71 14.97 -1.55
CA ARG A 11 -6.98 15.42 -0.18
C ARG A 11 -5.90 16.37 0.39
N ASP A 12 -4.95 16.81 -0.43
CA ASP A 12 -3.87 17.73 -0.05
C ASP A 12 -3.09 17.24 1.20
N ILE A 13 -2.74 15.96 1.18
CA ILE A 13 -2.01 15.31 2.28
C ILE A 13 -0.52 15.64 2.12
N ARG A 14 0.07 16.26 3.14
CA ARG A 14 1.50 16.60 3.16
C ARG A 14 2.40 15.37 3.33
N THR A 15 2.06 14.49 4.27
CA THR A 15 2.87 13.32 4.62
C THR A 15 1.98 12.11 4.85
N LEU A 16 2.35 10.97 4.26
CA LEU A 16 1.63 9.72 4.35
C LEU A 16 2.56 8.62 4.87
N TYR A 17 2.16 8.00 5.98
CA TYR A 17 2.88 6.89 6.58
C TYR A 17 2.19 5.58 6.22
N VAL A 18 2.94 4.68 5.59
CA VAL A 18 2.47 3.36 5.16
C VAL A 18 3.06 2.31 6.08
N GLY A 19 2.21 1.48 6.68
CA GLY A 19 2.66 0.41 7.58
C GLY A 19 3.38 -0.71 6.84
N MET A 20 2.78 -1.21 5.76
CA MET A 20 3.38 -2.24 4.91
C MET A 20 2.95 -2.07 3.46
N ILE A 21 3.78 -2.55 2.53
CA ILE A 21 3.41 -2.64 1.12
C ILE A 21 2.59 -3.90 0.90
N ASP A 22 1.50 -3.76 0.15
CA ASP A 22 0.66 -4.88 -0.26
C ASP A 22 1.51 -5.92 -1.02
N PRO A 23 1.62 -7.16 -0.53
CA PRO A 23 2.41 -8.20 -1.17
C PRO A 23 1.79 -8.70 -2.49
N HIS A 24 0.55 -8.31 -2.81
CA HIS A 24 -0.12 -8.75 -4.01
C HIS A 24 0.62 -8.31 -5.29
N PRO A 25 0.92 -9.22 -6.23
CA PRO A 25 1.73 -8.93 -7.42
C PRO A 25 1.07 -7.96 -8.41
N LYS A 26 -0.23 -7.67 -8.25
CA LYS A 26 -0.96 -6.64 -9.02
C LYS A 26 -0.69 -5.22 -8.51
N ASN A 27 -0.21 -5.05 -7.28
CA ASN A 27 -0.11 -3.74 -6.63
C ASN A 27 1.32 -3.17 -6.57
N ARG A 28 2.31 -3.82 -7.22
CA ARG A 28 3.79 -3.55 -7.33
C ARG A 28 4.31 -2.12 -7.09
N GLY A 29 4.01 -1.50 -5.95
CA GLY A 29 4.38 -0.12 -5.66
C GLY A 29 3.67 0.96 -6.50
N ALA A 30 2.80 0.61 -7.45
CA ALA A 30 2.20 1.59 -8.37
C ALA A 30 1.42 2.71 -7.65
N GLY A 31 0.79 2.41 -6.51
CA GLY A 31 0.13 3.42 -5.68
C GLY A 31 1.11 4.38 -5.01
N ILE A 32 2.29 3.90 -4.61
CA ILE A 32 3.36 4.72 -4.00
C ILE A 32 3.94 5.66 -5.05
N ASP A 33 4.16 5.16 -6.26
CA ASP A 33 4.72 5.97 -7.35
C ASP A 33 3.80 7.13 -7.70
N ILE A 34 2.48 6.89 -7.74
CA ILE A 34 1.48 7.95 -7.95
C ILE A 34 1.56 9.01 -6.84
N LEU A 35 1.68 8.61 -5.58
CA LEU A 35 1.76 9.52 -4.45
C LEU A 35 3.05 10.35 -4.47
N LYS A 36 4.19 9.70 -4.77
CA LYS A 36 5.49 10.39 -4.93
C LYS A 36 5.47 11.37 -6.08
N GLN A 37 4.91 10.99 -7.24
CA GLN A 37 4.77 11.87 -8.41
C GLN A 37 3.86 13.07 -8.12
N ALA A 38 2.87 12.90 -7.24
CA ALA A 38 1.99 13.98 -6.79
C ALA A 38 2.61 14.90 -5.72
N GLY A 39 3.87 14.66 -5.31
CA GLY A 39 4.56 15.48 -4.32
C GLY A 39 4.19 15.18 -2.86
N VAL A 40 3.51 14.05 -2.60
CA VAL A 40 3.23 13.59 -1.24
C VAL A 40 4.49 12.96 -0.66
N ASP A 41 4.87 13.36 0.55
CA ASP A 41 5.97 12.72 1.27
C ASP A 41 5.52 11.38 1.82
N VAL A 42 6.04 10.27 1.30
CA VAL A 42 5.60 8.92 1.65
C VAL A 42 6.71 8.18 2.40
N VAL A 43 6.42 7.84 3.66
CA VAL A 43 7.29 7.02 4.51
C VAL A 43 6.70 5.63 4.60
N VAL A 44 7.50 4.61 4.27
CA VAL A 44 7.07 3.20 4.24
C VAL A 44 7.76 2.41 5.35
N GLY A 45 7.03 1.48 5.97
CA GLY A 45 7.55 0.54 6.96
C GLY A 45 7.25 0.92 8.41
N LEU A 46 6.27 1.78 8.64
CA LEU A 46 5.89 2.19 10.00
C LEU A 46 5.20 1.03 10.73
N LEU A 47 5.86 0.43 11.73
CA LEU A 47 5.34 -0.74 12.46
C LEU A 47 5.02 -1.91 11.52
N GLU A 48 5.87 -2.13 10.50
CA GLU A 48 5.61 -3.13 9.47
C GLU A 48 5.36 -4.53 10.05
N ASN A 49 6.10 -4.91 11.08
CA ASN A 49 5.99 -6.24 11.69
C ASN A 49 4.64 -6.43 12.40
N GLU A 50 4.20 -5.43 13.14
CA GLU A 50 2.93 -5.41 13.85
C GLU A 50 1.76 -5.43 12.87
N VAL A 51 1.81 -4.55 11.87
CA VAL A 51 0.78 -4.47 10.82
C VAL A 51 0.71 -5.77 10.01
N ARG A 52 1.87 -6.35 9.66
CA ARG A 52 1.94 -7.65 8.96
C ARG A 52 1.34 -8.77 9.79
N LYS A 53 1.59 -8.78 11.10
CA LYS A 53 1.07 -9.78 12.03
C LYS A 53 -0.45 -9.66 12.18
N GLU A 54 -0.98 -8.45 12.31
CA GLU A 54 -2.43 -8.23 12.40
C GLU A 54 -3.15 -8.59 11.10
N LEU A 55 -2.54 -8.28 9.95
CA LEU A 55 -3.13 -8.54 8.64
C LEU A 55 -2.81 -9.94 8.10
N GLU A 56 -2.02 -10.75 8.80
CA GLU A 56 -1.45 -12.01 8.30
C GLU A 56 -2.49 -12.95 7.65
N ALA A 57 -3.70 -13.01 8.23
CA ALA A 57 -4.81 -13.84 7.74
C ALA A 57 -5.43 -13.32 6.43
N TYR A 58 -5.24 -12.05 6.09
CA TYR A 58 -5.80 -11.38 4.92
C TYR A 58 -4.74 -11.10 3.84
N LEU A 59 -3.45 -11.22 4.17
CA LEU A 59 -2.39 -10.99 3.21
C LEU A 59 -2.41 -12.04 2.10
N TRP A 60 -2.20 -11.56 0.88
CA TRP A 60 -2.02 -12.43 -0.27
C TRP A 60 -0.79 -13.31 -0.08
N ARG A 61 -0.92 -14.59 -0.41
CA ARG A 61 0.15 -15.57 -0.41
C ARG A 61 0.20 -16.26 -1.78
N PRO A 62 1.34 -16.85 -2.18
CA PRO A 62 1.43 -17.53 -3.47
C PRO A 62 0.56 -18.81 -3.51
N ASP A 63 0.37 -19.45 -2.36
CA ASP A 63 -0.34 -20.70 -2.12
C ASP A 63 -1.86 -20.55 -2.00
N ASN A 64 -2.36 -19.37 -1.62
CA ASN A 64 -3.79 -19.03 -1.67
C ASN A 64 -4.17 -18.32 -2.97
N GLY A 65 -3.35 -18.51 -4.02
CA GLY A 65 -3.49 -17.93 -5.35
C GLY A 65 -4.95 -17.86 -5.80
N GLU A 66 -5.41 -16.62 -5.99
CA GLU A 66 -6.73 -16.19 -6.46
C GLU A 66 -7.71 -17.34 -6.72
N SER A 67 -8.37 -17.81 -5.66
CA SER A 67 -9.57 -18.61 -5.79
C SER A 67 -10.79 -17.73 -5.50
N ARG A 68 -11.30 -17.15 -6.59
CA ARG A 68 -12.56 -16.40 -6.81
C ARG A 68 -12.44 -14.88 -6.92
#